data_AF-A0A8T5Q2F2-F1
#
_entry.id   AF-A0A8T5Q2F2-F1
#
_cell.length_a   1.000
_cell.length_b   1.000
_cell.length_c   1.000
_cell.angle_alpha   90.00
_cell.angle_beta   90.00
_cell.angle_gamma   90.00
#
_symmetry.space_group_name_H-M   'P 1'
#
loop_
_entity.id
_entity.type
_entity.pdbx_description
1 polymer ?
#
loop_
_entity_poly.entity_id
_entity_poly.type
_entity_poly.pdbx_seq_one_letter_code
_entity_poly.pdbx_strand_id
1 'polypeptide(L)'
;MVEIVKEEKLNKREEKKKRLLAFLKKLPPEKRIAFLKKLEEERKKEIELAEEMIKSTEEELKALEEFRDVIPQLRAVDIEELFTPEEKEIFKVARFVSGRRVHEEETEERERPERSGTIEEVVAGTEAREEKRREEEFWQQVYALSRQPAEELYNRARELYTAAAAGRITPEQREEAIAIQYATREKLEAIAEGSYQPEERESVLNATTRIERVTEKIKEIYRGKLK
;
A
#
# COMPACT_ATOMS: atom_id res chain seq x y z
N MET A 1 6.29 10.51 15.53
CA MET A 1 6.94 9.75 14.42
C MET A 1 7.03 10.54 13.12
N VAL A 2 6.03 11.33 12.73
CA VAL A 2 6.04 12.11 11.48
C VAL A 2 7.12 13.20 11.44
N GLU A 3 7.40 13.86 12.57
CA GLU A 3 8.40 14.95 12.64
C GLU A 3 9.84 14.43 12.56
N ILE A 4 10.14 13.33 13.25
CA ILE A 4 11.46 12.67 13.20
C ILE A 4 11.79 12.22 11.76
N VAL A 5 10.81 11.69 11.02
CA VAL A 5 10.98 11.29 9.61
C VAL A 5 11.16 12.51 8.69
N LYS A 6 10.56 13.67 9.01
CA LYS A 6 10.74 14.92 8.25
C LYS A 6 12.16 15.48 8.45
N GLU A 7 12.65 15.51 9.68
CA GLU A 7 14.01 15.99 10.00
C GLU A 7 15.09 15.12 9.36
N GLU A 8 14.92 13.80 9.39
CA GLU A 8 15.88 12.88 8.77
C GLU A 8 15.92 13.02 7.23
N LYS A 9 14.76 13.27 6.60
CA LYS A 9 14.65 13.55 5.15
C LYS A 9 15.25 14.90 4.76
N LEU A 10 15.10 15.91 5.60
CA LEU A 10 15.71 17.23 5.41
C LEU A 10 17.24 17.14 5.47
N ASN A 11 17.78 16.46 6.48
CA ASN A 11 19.23 16.22 6.60
C ASN A 11 19.80 15.47 5.39
N LYS A 12 19.13 14.40 4.94
CA LYS A 12 19.53 13.66 3.73
C LYS A 12 19.54 14.53 2.46
N ARG A 13 18.58 15.46 2.32
CA ARG A 13 18.54 16.40 1.18
C ARG A 13 19.68 17.41 1.24
N GLU A 14 20.01 17.93 2.42
CA GLU A 14 21.13 18.85 2.60
C GLU A 14 22.49 18.19 2.33
N GLU A 15 22.68 16.94 2.77
CA GLU A 15 23.89 16.18 2.46
C GLU A 15 24.07 15.95 0.96
N LYS A 16 22.99 15.59 0.25
CA LYS A 16 23.02 15.45 -1.21
C LYS A 16 23.41 16.76 -1.89
N LYS A 17 22.86 17.90 -1.46
CA LYS A 17 23.24 19.24 -1.98
C LYS A 17 24.73 19.52 -1.73
N LYS A 18 25.23 19.25 -0.53
CA LYS A 18 26.66 19.45 -0.17
C LYS A 18 27.58 18.61 -1.06
N ARG A 19 27.26 17.33 -1.29
CA ARG A 19 28.02 16.43 -2.16
C ARG A 19 28.03 16.90 -3.61
N LEU A 20 26.88 17.34 -4.12
CA LEU A 20 26.74 17.85 -5.49
C LEU A 20 27.54 19.15 -5.69
N LEU A 21 27.52 20.06 -4.72
CA LEU A 21 28.36 21.25 -4.71
C LEU A 21 29.86 20.92 -4.71
N ALA A 22 30.28 19.96 -3.89
CA ALA A 22 31.67 19.50 -3.87
C ALA A 22 32.09 18.89 -5.22
N PHE A 23 31.21 18.14 -5.88
CA PHE A 23 31.44 17.58 -7.20
C PHE A 23 31.56 18.66 -8.28
N LEU A 24 30.65 19.64 -8.31
CA LEU A 24 30.70 20.74 -9.27
C LEU A 24 31.99 21.56 -9.13
N LYS A 25 32.47 21.78 -7.90
CA LYS A 25 33.73 22.50 -7.64
C LYS A 25 34.96 21.78 -8.19
N LYS A 26 34.94 20.44 -8.27
CA LYS A 26 36.02 19.61 -8.82
C LYS A 26 36.05 19.61 -10.36
N LEU A 27 34.94 19.94 -11.02
CA LEU A 27 34.86 19.99 -12.48
C LEU A 27 35.43 21.30 -13.05
N PRO A 28 36.05 21.26 -14.24
CA PRO A 28 36.39 22.45 -15.02
C PRO A 28 35.15 23.32 -15.31
N PRO A 29 35.30 24.66 -15.42
CA PRO A 29 34.17 25.58 -15.58
C PRO A 29 33.24 25.23 -16.75
N GLU A 30 33.79 24.87 -17.91
CA GLU A 30 33.00 24.51 -19.10
C GLU A 30 32.14 23.26 -18.86
N LYS A 31 32.73 22.22 -18.26
CA LYS A 31 32.02 20.98 -17.91
C LYS A 31 30.97 21.20 -16.83
N ARG A 32 31.23 22.12 -15.89
CA ARG A 32 30.28 22.50 -14.84
C ARG A 32 29.02 23.13 -15.44
N ILE A 33 29.18 24.06 -16.38
CA ILE A 33 28.05 24.71 -17.07
C ILE A 33 27.26 23.68 -17.88
N ALA A 34 27.94 22.82 -18.64
CA ALA A 34 27.27 21.78 -19.41
C ALA A 34 26.46 20.82 -18.52
N PHE A 35 27.02 20.42 -17.37
CA PHE A 35 26.32 19.57 -16.41
C PHE A 35 25.11 20.28 -15.78
N LEU A 36 25.26 21.56 -15.39
CA LEU A 36 24.18 22.34 -14.83
C LEU A 36 23.01 22.52 -15.81
N LYS A 37 23.29 22.79 -17.09
CA LYS A 37 22.26 22.88 -18.14
C LYS A 37 21.49 21.58 -18.32
N LYS A 38 22.18 20.44 -18.35
CA LYS A 38 21.52 19.12 -18.40
C LYS A 38 20.63 18.89 -17.19
N LEU A 39 21.11 19.22 -16.00
CA LEU A 39 20.35 19.10 -14.76
C LEU A 39 19.12 20.01 -14.74
N GLU A 40 19.22 21.22 -15.32
CA GLU A 40 18.08 22.12 -15.50
C GLU A 40 17.03 21.55 -16.46
N GLU A 41 17.45 20.96 -17.59
CA GLU A 41 16.54 20.30 -18.54
C GLU A 41 15.82 19.10 -17.93
N GLU A 42 16.53 18.25 -17.19
CA GLU A 42 15.93 17.11 -16.48
C GLU A 42 14.87 17.58 -15.47
N ARG A 43 15.18 18.61 -14.68
CA ARG A 43 14.23 19.17 -13.71
C ARG A 43 13.02 19.82 -14.37
N LYS A 44 13.18 20.47 -15.52
CA LYS A 44 12.04 21.02 -16.26
C LYS A 44 11.06 19.92 -16.67
N LYS A 45 11.56 18.79 -17.19
CA LYS A 45 10.72 17.64 -17.53
C LYS A 45 10.01 17.04 -16.30
N GLU A 46 10.70 16.96 -15.17
CA GLU A 46 10.09 16.51 -13.91
C GLU A 46 8.95 17.44 -13.45
N ILE A 47 9.13 18.75 -13.61
CA ILE A 47 8.10 19.75 -13.28
C ILE A 47 6.92 19.64 -14.24
N GLU A 48 7.16 19.54 -15.56
CA GLU A 48 6.12 19.37 -16.57
C GLU A 48 5.26 18.13 -16.30
N LEU A 49 5.89 16.99 -15.99
CA LEU A 49 5.18 15.76 -15.61
C LEU A 49 4.35 15.92 -14.33
N ALA A 50 4.90 16.63 -13.33
CA ALA A 50 4.16 16.91 -12.10
C ALA A 50 2.95 17.81 -12.37
N GLU A 51 3.09 18.83 -13.21
CA GLU A 51 2.00 19.71 -13.62
C GLU A 51 0.91 18.96 -14.40
N GLU A 52 1.30 18.07 -15.32
CA GLU A 52 0.37 17.19 -16.04
C GLU A 52 -0.44 16.32 -15.08
N MET A 53 0.22 15.71 -14.09
CA MET A 53 -0.47 14.89 -13.07
C MET A 53 -1.40 15.72 -12.18
N ILE A 54 -1.00 16.93 -11.80
CA ILE A 54 -1.86 17.83 -11.03
C ILE A 54 -3.11 18.16 -11.84
N LYS A 55 -2.92 18.54 -13.10
CA LYS A 55 -4.02 18.90 -13.99
C LYS A 55 -4.98 17.73 -14.23
N SER A 56 -4.47 16.52 -14.48
CA SER A 56 -5.33 15.34 -14.65
C SER A 56 -6.12 15.03 -13.38
N THR A 57 -5.49 15.20 -12.21
CA THR A 57 -6.16 14.98 -10.91
C THR A 57 -7.23 16.04 -10.65
N GLU A 58 -6.98 17.30 -11.01
CA GLU A 58 -7.97 18.38 -10.92
C GLU A 58 -9.18 18.13 -11.83
N GLU A 59 -8.96 17.64 -13.05
CA GLU A 59 -10.03 17.27 -13.98
C GLU A 59 -10.87 16.09 -13.44
N GLU A 60 -10.24 15.08 -12.83
CA GLU A 60 -10.92 13.96 -12.17
C GLU A 60 -11.78 14.41 -10.98
N LEU A 61 -11.24 15.30 -10.13
CA LEU A 61 -11.98 15.87 -8.99
C LEU A 61 -13.18 16.68 -9.46
N LYS A 62 -13.02 17.48 -10.51
CA LYS A 62 -14.12 18.27 -11.07
C LYS A 62 -15.23 17.37 -11.65
N ALA A 63 -14.86 16.30 -12.35
CA ALA A 63 -15.84 15.34 -12.84
C ALA A 63 -16.62 14.71 -11.68
N LEU A 64 -15.94 14.33 -10.59
CA LEU A 64 -16.59 13.80 -9.39
C LEU A 64 -17.57 14.80 -8.75
N GLU A 65 -17.21 16.09 -8.70
CA GLU A 65 -18.11 17.14 -8.20
C GLU A 65 -19.36 17.28 -9.10
N GLU A 66 -19.20 17.29 -10.41
CA GLU A 66 -20.31 17.37 -11.37
C GLU A 66 -21.26 16.15 -11.25
N PHE A 67 -20.73 14.95 -10.99
CA PHE A 67 -21.56 13.76 -10.73
C PHE A 67 -22.34 13.84 -9.41
N ARG A 68 -21.82 14.54 -8.39
CA ARG A 68 -22.49 14.72 -7.10
C ARG A 68 -23.75 15.58 -7.23
N ASP A 69 -23.73 16.58 -8.10
CA ASP A 69 -24.83 17.54 -8.26
C ASP A 69 -25.99 17.03 -9.14
N VAL A 70 -25.75 16.02 -9.98
CA VAL A 70 -26.75 15.48 -10.93
C VAL A 70 -27.67 14.43 -10.29
N ILE A 71 -27.28 13.81 -9.19
CA ILE A 71 -28.06 12.74 -8.54
C ILE A 71 -28.76 13.30 -7.28
N PRO A 72 -30.09 13.48 -7.27
CA PRO A 72 -30.81 14.05 -6.13
C PRO A 72 -30.64 13.29 -4.82
N GLN A 73 -30.34 11.98 -4.90
CA GLN A 73 -30.15 11.11 -3.75
C GLN A 73 -28.82 11.36 -2.99
N LEU A 74 -27.84 12.02 -3.62
CA LEU A 74 -26.58 12.43 -2.97
C LEU A 74 -26.67 13.80 -2.31
N ARG A 75 -27.74 14.56 -2.57
CA ARG A 75 -28.05 15.78 -1.84
C ARG A 75 -28.57 15.34 -0.48
N ALA A 76 -27.68 15.30 0.51
CA ALA A 76 -28.06 15.00 1.90
C ALA A 76 -29.21 15.93 2.31
N VAL A 77 -30.43 15.39 2.34
CA VAL A 77 -31.59 16.09 2.89
C VAL A 77 -31.44 16.01 4.39
N ASP A 78 -31.52 17.15 5.06
CA ASP A 78 -31.33 17.24 6.50
C ASP A 78 -32.45 16.47 7.21
N ILE A 79 -32.10 15.32 7.78
CA ILE A 79 -33.06 14.36 8.35
C ILE A 79 -33.78 14.98 9.55
N GLU A 80 -33.19 15.98 10.20
CA GLU A 80 -33.77 16.66 11.35
C GLU A 80 -35.02 17.49 11.03
N GLU A 81 -35.18 17.92 9.78
CA GLU A 81 -36.37 18.66 9.30
C GLU A 81 -37.55 17.73 8.97
N LEU A 82 -37.29 16.42 8.82
CA LEU A 82 -38.32 15.44 8.41
C LEU A 82 -39.17 14.91 9.57
N PHE A 83 -38.81 15.21 10.82
CA PHE A 83 -39.54 14.74 12.00
C PHE A 83 -40.16 15.89 12.77
N THR A 84 -41.44 15.74 13.09
CA THR A 84 -42.14 16.65 14.00
C THR A 84 -41.60 16.49 15.44
N PRO A 85 -41.68 17.53 16.30
CA PRO A 85 -41.19 17.45 17.67
C PRO A 85 -41.85 16.30 18.46
N GLU A 86 -43.11 16.00 18.17
CA GLU A 86 -43.87 14.90 18.79
C GLU A 86 -43.30 13.52 18.42
N GLU A 87 -42.92 13.31 17.15
CA GLU A 87 -42.31 12.06 16.70
C GLU A 87 -40.90 11.84 17.27
N LYS A 88 -40.14 12.93 17.47
CA LYS A 88 -38.82 12.88 18.13
C LYS A 88 -38.94 12.40 19.58
N GLU A 89 -40.01 12.73 20.28
CA GLU A 89 -40.26 12.27 21.65
C GLU A 89 -40.66 10.79 21.71
N ILE A 90 -41.51 10.34 20.78
CA ILE A 90 -41.91 8.92 20.70
C ILE A 90 -40.68 8.03 20.45
N PHE A 91 -39.76 8.48 19.60
CA PHE A 91 -38.53 7.73 19.29
C PHE A 91 -37.58 7.63 20.49
N LYS A 92 -37.50 8.68 21.32
CA LYS A 92 -36.74 8.66 22.58
C LYS A 92 -37.33 7.68 23.57
N VAL A 93 -38.65 7.61 23.69
CA VAL A 93 -39.32 6.71 24.65
C VAL A 93 -39.23 5.25 24.21
N ALA A 94 -39.47 4.94 22.93
CA ALA A 94 -39.51 3.57 22.43
C ALA A 94 -38.15 2.85 22.47
N ARG A 95 -37.04 3.58 22.32
CA ARG A 95 -35.69 2.99 22.25
C ARG A 95 -35.15 2.51 23.61
N PHE A 96 -35.76 2.89 24.74
CA PHE A 96 -35.24 2.61 26.08
C PHE A 96 -36.14 1.74 26.99
N VAL A 97 -37.16 1.04 26.48
CA VAL A 97 -38.09 0.26 27.34
C VAL A 97 -37.57 -1.12 27.77
N SER A 98 -36.42 -1.62 27.30
CA SER A 98 -35.82 -2.86 27.83
C SER A 98 -34.75 -2.62 28.91
N GLY A 99 -35.23 -2.24 30.10
CA GLY A 99 -34.71 -2.65 31.42
C GLY A 99 -33.28 -2.26 31.86
N ARG A 100 -33.15 -1.17 32.64
CA ARG A 100 -32.61 -1.12 34.03
C ARG A 100 -32.59 0.34 34.52
N ARG A 101 -32.94 0.56 35.79
CA ARG A 101 -33.04 1.89 36.45
C ARG A 101 -31.68 2.60 36.61
N VAL A 102 -31.68 3.89 36.24
CA VAL A 102 -31.08 5.10 36.83
C VAL A 102 -29.72 4.99 37.55
N HIS A 103 -28.72 5.69 37.00
CA HIS A 103 -27.83 6.56 37.79
C HIS A 103 -27.39 7.75 36.91
N GLU A 104 -27.83 8.95 37.30
CA GLU A 104 -27.20 10.22 36.97
C GLU A 104 -25.91 10.33 37.81
N GLU A 105 -24.76 10.50 37.15
CA GLU A 105 -23.83 11.65 37.26
C GLU A 105 -22.39 11.28 36.81
N GLU A 106 -21.81 12.25 36.08
CA GLU A 106 -20.40 12.54 35.86
C GLU A 106 -19.55 11.70 34.86
N THR A 107 -19.43 12.29 33.66
CA THR A 107 -18.19 12.56 32.92
C THR A 107 -17.11 11.48 32.86
N GLU A 108 -17.14 10.72 31.76
CA GLU A 108 -15.94 10.49 30.94
C GLU A 108 -16.37 10.53 29.47
N GLU A 109 -16.02 11.61 28.78
CA GLU A 109 -15.99 11.70 27.33
C GLU A 109 -15.08 10.60 26.78
N ARG A 110 -15.65 9.44 26.47
CA ARG A 110 -15.08 8.56 25.45
C ARG A 110 -15.75 8.93 24.14
N GLU A 111 -15.05 9.78 23.38
CA GLU A 111 -15.24 9.95 21.93
C GLU A 111 -15.38 8.56 21.29
N ARG A 112 -16.62 8.12 21.09
CA ARG A 112 -16.90 7.08 20.12
C ARG A 112 -16.96 7.81 18.80
N PRO A 113 -16.13 7.44 17.80
CA PRO A 113 -16.28 8.03 16.49
C PRO A 113 -17.68 7.65 16.00
N GLU A 114 -18.52 8.67 15.79
CA GLU A 114 -19.80 8.53 15.12
C GLU A 114 -19.54 7.89 13.77
N ARG A 115 -19.84 6.59 13.64
CA ARG A 115 -19.88 5.93 12.34
C ARG A 115 -21.22 6.28 11.71
N SER A 116 -21.35 7.53 11.28
CA SER A 116 -22.42 8.01 10.40
C SER A 116 -22.08 7.64 8.96
N GLY A 117 -22.16 6.35 8.65
CA GLY A 117 -22.13 5.86 7.27
C GLY A 117 -23.40 5.07 6.99
N THR A 118 -23.91 5.12 5.77
CA THR A 118 -24.93 4.17 5.32
C THR A 118 -24.39 2.75 5.48
N ILE A 119 -25.27 1.73 5.58
CA ILE A 119 -24.83 0.33 5.73
C ILE A 119 -23.83 -0.04 4.60
N GLU A 120 -24.02 0.50 3.41
CA GLU A 120 -23.13 0.34 2.26
C GLU A 120 -21.77 1.04 2.45
N GLU A 121 -21.72 2.22 3.06
CA GLU A 121 -20.47 2.92 3.38
C GLU A 121 -19.72 2.28 4.55
N VAL A 122 -20.44 1.72 5.51
CA VAL A 122 -19.84 0.92 6.58
C VAL A 122 -19.28 -0.39 6.00
N VAL A 123 -19.98 -1.03 5.06
CA VAL A 123 -19.52 -2.24 4.37
C VAL A 123 -18.32 -1.93 3.47
N ALA A 124 -18.38 -0.92 2.61
CA ALA A 124 -17.28 -0.49 1.76
C ALA A 124 -16.06 0.02 2.58
N GLY A 125 -16.31 0.72 3.68
CA GLY A 125 -15.28 1.14 4.62
C GLY A 125 -14.67 -0.03 5.39
N THR A 126 -15.43 -1.09 5.68
CA THR A 126 -14.89 -2.34 6.23
C THR A 126 -14.12 -3.13 5.18
N GLU A 127 -14.60 -3.23 3.95
CA GLU A 127 -13.91 -3.91 2.83
C GLU A 127 -12.58 -3.22 2.53
N ALA A 128 -12.56 -1.90 2.39
CA ALA A 128 -11.33 -1.13 2.17
C ALA A 128 -10.34 -1.24 3.35
N ARG A 129 -10.85 -1.43 4.58
CA ARG A 129 -10.01 -1.64 5.77
C ARG A 129 -9.51 -3.08 5.87
N GLU A 130 -10.30 -4.06 5.44
CA GLU A 130 -9.91 -5.46 5.35
C GLU A 130 -8.92 -5.70 4.22
N GLU A 131 -9.07 -5.06 3.07
CA GLU A 131 -8.11 -5.10 1.96
C GLU A 131 -6.77 -4.52 2.37
N LYS A 132 -6.75 -3.34 3.00
CA LYS A 132 -5.51 -2.76 3.55
C LYS A 132 -4.85 -3.69 4.56
N ARG A 133 -5.64 -4.33 5.41
CA ARG A 133 -5.13 -5.29 6.39
C ARG A 133 -4.55 -6.54 5.72
N ARG A 134 -5.21 -7.08 4.69
CA ARG A 134 -4.69 -8.21 3.90
C ARG A 134 -3.41 -7.85 3.17
N GLU A 135 -3.34 -6.64 2.62
CA GLU A 135 -2.12 -6.13 1.97
C GLU A 135 -0.97 -6.00 2.98
N GLU A 136 -1.23 -5.44 4.16
CA GLU A 136 -0.24 -5.38 5.25
C GLU A 136 0.22 -6.78 5.70
N GLU A 137 -0.71 -7.72 5.87
CA GLU A 137 -0.42 -9.12 6.22
C GLU A 137 0.41 -9.81 5.13
N PHE A 138 0.10 -9.57 3.86
CA PHE A 138 0.87 -10.07 2.73
C PHE A 138 2.30 -9.53 2.72
N TRP A 139 2.49 -8.21 2.90
CA TRP A 139 3.84 -7.63 2.95
C TRP A 139 4.64 -8.07 4.17
N GLN A 140 3.99 -8.28 5.32
CA GLN A 140 4.63 -8.89 6.48
C GLN A 140 5.11 -10.31 6.19
N GLN A 141 4.31 -11.10 5.47
CA GLN A 141 4.70 -12.44 5.05
C GLN A 141 5.89 -12.40 4.08
N VAL A 142 5.87 -11.53 3.06
CA VAL A 142 7.00 -11.34 2.13
C VAL A 142 8.27 -11.00 2.90
N TYR A 143 8.18 -10.08 3.85
CA TYR A 143 9.33 -9.66 4.66
C TYR A 143 9.87 -10.77 5.57
N ALA A 144 8.99 -11.60 6.13
CA ALA A 144 9.38 -12.76 6.91
C ALA A 144 10.12 -13.79 6.03
N LEU A 145 9.61 -14.05 4.81
CA LEU A 145 10.21 -14.99 3.86
C LEU A 145 11.55 -14.48 3.30
N SER A 146 11.71 -13.18 3.07
CA SER A 146 12.96 -12.63 2.50
C SER A 146 14.16 -12.76 3.44
N ARG A 147 13.91 -12.90 4.74
CA ARG A 147 14.93 -13.19 5.76
C ARG A 147 15.32 -14.67 5.85
N GLN A 148 14.52 -15.59 5.30
CA GLN A 148 14.83 -17.02 5.33
C GLN A 148 15.96 -17.38 4.36
N PRO A 149 16.73 -18.45 4.59
CA PRO A 149 17.68 -18.99 3.62
C PRO A 149 17.04 -19.30 2.27
N ALA A 150 17.77 -19.07 1.17
CA ALA A 150 17.25 -19.33 -0.18
C ALA A 150 16.90 -20.81 -0.42
N GLU A 151 17.57 -21.74 0.27
CA GLU A 151 17.26 -23.17 0.18
C GLU A 151 15.90 -23.52 0.80
N GLU A 152 15.52 -22.87 1.89
CA GLU A 152 14.21 -23.07 2.53
C GLU A 152 13.08 -22.57 1.61
N LEU A 153 13.27 -21.40 1.01
CA LEU A 153 12.34 -20.86 0.01
C LEU A 153 12.19 -21.79 -1.20
N TYR A 154 13.28 -22.42 -1.64
CA TYR A 154 13.26 -23.39 -2.72
C TYR A 154 12.47 -24.66 -2.37
N ASN A 155 12.72 -25.22 -1.19
CA ASN A 155 11.99 -26.39 -0.71
C ASN A 155 10.49 -26.08 -0.59
N ARG A 156 10.15 -24.90 -0.07
CA ARG A 156 8.77 -24.46 0.06
C ARG A 156 8.09 -24.26 -1.30
N ALA A 157 8.75 -23.60 -2.24
CA ALA A 157 8.26 -23.45 -3.60
C ALA A 157 8.03 -24.82 -4.28
N ARG A 158 8.91 -25.79 -4.02
CA ARG A 158 8.78 -27.15 -4.56
C ARG A 158 7.57 -27.88 -3.99
N GLU A 159 7.30 -27.77 -2.69
CA GLU A 159 6.10 -28.32 -2.07
C GLU A 159 4.83 -27.74 -2.71
N LEU A 160 4.78 -26.41 -2.84
CA LEU A 160 3.67 -25.73 -3.49
C LEU A 160 3.48 -26.19 -4.95
N TYR A 161 4.58 -26.41 -5.68
CA TYR A 161 4.53 -26.96 -7.04
C TYR A 161 3.95 -28.37 -7.06
N THR A 162 4.34 -29.25 -6.13
CA THR A 162 3.76 -30.60 -6.07
C THR A 162 2.27 -30.56 -5.75
N ALA A 163 1.83 -29.65 -4.87
CA ALA A 163 0.41 -29.44 -4.58
C ALA A 163 -0.34 -28.87 -5.80
N ALA A 164 0.25 -27.93 -6.53
CA ALA A 164 -0.29 -27.35 -7.75
C ALA A 164 -0.46 -28.39 -8.85
N ALA A 165 0.57 -29.21 -9.08
CA ALA A 165 0.58 -30.30 -10.06
C ALA A 165 -0.46 -31.38 -9.74
N ALA A 166 -0.67 -31.68 -8.44
CA ALA A 166 -1.72 -32.58 -7.98
C ALA A 166 -3.13 -31.93 -7.99
N GLY A 167 -3.21 -30.64 -8.30
CA GLY A 167 -4.45 -29.87 -8.35
C GLY A 167 -5.09 -29.56 -7.00
N ARG A 168 -4.35 -29.69 -5.90
CA ARG A 168 -4.83 -29.51 -4.52
C ARG A 168 -4.44 -28.16 -3.91
N ILE A 169 -4.15 -27.17 -4.74
CA ILE A 169 -3.60 -25.91 -4.27
C ILE A 169 -4.70 -24.95 -3.81
N THR A 170 -4.51 -24.34 -2.65
CA THR A 170 -5.48 -23.40 -2.04
C THR A 170 -5.17 -21.94 -2.42
N PRO A 171 -6.12 -21.00 -2.23
CA PRO A 171 -5.86 -19.58 -2.41
C PRO A 171 -4.68 -19.06 -1.57
N GLU A 172 -4.56 -19.51 -0.32
CA GLU A 172 -3.47 -19.13 0.58
C GLU A 172 -2.12 -19.64 0.07
N GLN A 173 -2.08 -20.87 -0.45
CA GLN A 173 -0.89 -21.46 -1.07
C GLN A 173 -0.50 -20.75 -2.38
N ARG A 174 -1.47 -20.15 -3.07
CA ARG A 174 -1.22 -19.29 -4.22
C ARG A 174 -0.58 -17.98 -3.81
N GLU A 175 -1.15 -17.30 -2.81
CA GLU A 175 -0.60 -16.07 -2.26
C GLU A 175 0.80 -16.31 -1.70
N GLU A 176 1.02 -17.44 -1.05
CA GLU A 176 2.35 -17.84 -0.58
C GLU A 176 3.35 -18.03 -1.73
N ALA A 177 2.96 -18.64 -2.84
CA ALA A 177 3.83 -18.75 -4.02
C ALA A 177 4.21 -17.38 -4.61
N ILE A 178 3.27 -16.42 -4.56
CA ILE A 178 3.52 -15.03 -4.97
C ILE A 178 4.47 -14.35 -3.97
N ALA A 179 4.25 -14.53 -2.67
CA ALA A 179 5.09 -13.97 -1.62
C ALA A 179 6.54 -14.49 -1.70
N ILE A 180 6.73 -15.79 -1.99
CA ILE A 180 8.04 -16.39 -2.23
C ILE A 180 8.72 -15.75 -3.45
N GLN A 181 7.97 -15.43 -4.51
CA GLN A 181 8.51 -14.75 -5.69
C GLN A 181 9.03 -13.35 -5.35
N TYR A 182 8.28 -12.57 -4.58
CA TYR A 182 8.73 -11.25 -4.10
C TYR A 182 9.96 -11.36 -3.19
N ALA A 183 9.95 -12.28 -2.22
CA ALA A 183 11.10 -12.53 -1.35
C ALA A 183 12.36 -12.96 -2.13
N THR A 184 12.19 -13.75 -3.19
CA THR A 184 13.28 -14.19 -4.08
C THR A 184 13.88 -13.01 -4.85
N ARG A 185 13.04 -12.09 -5.32
CA ARG A 185 13.49 -10.88 -6.01
C ARG A 185 14.30 -9.96 -5.09
N GLU A 186 13.85 -9.76 -3.85
CA GLU A 186 14.60 -8.98 -2.85
C GLU A 186 16.01 -9.58 -2.62
N LYS A 187 16.12 -10.91 -2.60
CA LYS A 187 17.43 -11.58 -2.50
C LYS A 187 18.31 -11.36 -3.73
N LEU A 188 17.74 -11.39 -4.93
CA LEU A 188 18.48 -11.08 -6.17
C LEU A 188 18.98 -9.63 -6.20
N GLU A 189 18.17 -8.69 -5.72
CA GLU A 189 18.55 -7.29 -5.57
C GLU A 189 19.70 -7.14 -4.56
N ALA A 190 19.61 -7.80 -3.41
CA ALA A 190 20.70 -7.84 -2.43
C ALA A 190 22.00 -8.49 -2.97
N ILE A 191 21.90 -9.50 -3.85
CA ILE A 191 23.07 -10.05 -4.57
C ILE A 191 23.67 -9.01 -5.52
N ALA A 192 22.83 -8.25 -6.24
CA ALA A 192 23.27 -7.21 -7.18
C ALA A 192 23.95 -6.03 -6.47
N GLU A 193 23.47 -5.67 -5.28
CA GLU A 193 24.05 -4.64 -4.42
C GLU A 193 25.36 -5.05 -3.75
N GLY A 194 25.71 -6.34 -3.81
CA GLY A 194 26.94 -6.88 -3.20
C GLY A 194 26.79 -7.18 -1.71
N SER A 195 25.57 -7.37 -1.21
CA SER A 195 25.29 -7.66 0.20
C SER A 195 25.64 -9.10 0.62
N TYR A 196 25.99 -9.98 -0.31
CA TYR A 196 26.41 -11.36 -0.05
C TYR A 196 27.91 -11.54 -0.21
N GLN A 197 28.49 -12.44 0.61
CA GLN A 197 29.88 -12.83 0.44
C GLN A 197 30.09 -13.58 -0.89
N PRO A 198 31.28 -13.47 -1.52
CA PRO A 198 31.55 -14.14 -2.79
C PRO A 198 31.31 -15.66 -2.78
N GLU A 199 31.60 -16.31 -1.65
CA GLU A 199 31.46 -17.77 -1.46
C GLU A 199 29.98 -18.21 -1.41
N GLU A 200 29.11 -17.39 -0.83
CA GLU A 200 27.67 -17.66 -0.70
C GLU A 200 26.89 -17.22 -1.94
N ARG A 201 27.42 -16.22 -2.67
CA ARG A 201 26.76 -15.58 -3.81
C ARG A 201 26.31 -16.57 -4.87
N GLU A 202 27.18 -17.51 -5.24
CA GLU A 202 26.87 -18.50 -6.27
C GLU A 202 25.79 -19.49 -5.81
N SER A 203 25.87 -19.93 -4.55
CA SER A 203 24.87 -20.82 -3.96
C SER A 203 23.49 -20.17 -3.91
N VAL A 204 23.42 -18.93 -3.40
CA VAL A 204 22.17 -18.17 -3.30
C VAL A 204 21.60 -17.88 -4.67
N LEU A 205 22.44 -17.49 -5.66
CA LEU A 205 21.99 -17.22 -7.02
C LEU A 205 21.42 -18.46 -7.72
N ASN A 206 22.05 -19.62 -7.49
CA ASN A 206 21.55 -20.89 -8.02
C ASN A 206 20.21 -21.28 -7.39
N ALA A 207 20.06 -21.09 -6.08
CA ALA A 207 18.81 -21.34 -5.37
C ALA A 207 17.69 -20.41 -5.85
N THR A 208 17.94 -19.10 -5.97
CA THR A 208 16.95 -18.12 -6.44
C THR A 208 16.50 -18.40 -7.87
N THR A 209 17.42 -18.71 -8.77
CA THR A 209 17.09 -19.09 -10.16
C THR A 209 16.20 -20.35 -10.21
N ARG A 210 16.44 -21.32 -9.32
CA ARG A 210 15.60 -22.53 -9.22
C ARG A 210 14.21 -22.19 -8.67
N ILE A 211 14.13 -21.29 -7.69
CA ILE A 211 12.84 -20.81 -7.15
C ILE A 211 12.02 -20.16 -8.25
N GLU A 212 12.59 -19.21 -9.00
CA GLU A 212 11.88 -18.51 -10.10
C GLU A 212 11.26 -19.48 -11.10
N ARG A 213 12.02 -20.51 -11.51
CA ARG A 213 11.53 -21.54 -12.44
C ARG A 213 10.35 -22.33 -11.87
N VAL A 214 10.37 -22.62 -10.57
CA VAL A 214 9.31 -23.39 -9.91
C VAL A 214 8.07 -22.52 -9.73
N THR A 215 8.22 -21.28 -9.26
CA THR A 215 7.11 -20.35 -9.07
C THR A 215 6.44 -19.97 -10.38
N GLU A 216 7.20 -19.83 -11.48
CA GLU A 216 6.61 -19.53 -12.78
C GLU A 216 5.80 -20.72 -13.32
N LYS A 217 6.28 -21.97 -13.13
CA LYS A 217 5.49 -23.17 -13.46
C LYS A 217 4.20 -23.27 -12.64
N ILE A 218 4.24 -22.91 -11.36
CA ILE A 218 3.03 -22.82 -10.52
C ILE A 218 2.04 -21.84 -11.17
N LYS A 219 2.49 -20.65 -11.55
CA LYS A 219 1.68 -19.61 -12.20
C LYS A 219 1.10 -20.04 -13.55
N GLU A 220 1.86 -20.78 -14.36
CA GLU A 220 1.38 -21.37 -15.62
C GLU A 220 0.24 -22.37 -15.40
N ILE A 221 0.38 -23.26 -14.40
CA ILE A 221 -0.68 -24.21 -14.02
C ILE A 221 -1.97 -23.46 -13.67
N TYR A 222 -1.85 -22.33 -12.98
CA TYR A 222 -3.01 -21.48 -12.67
C TYR A 222 -3.63 -20.83 -13.90
N ARG A 223 -2.81 -20.22 -14.77
CA ARG A 223 -3.30 -19.59 -16.00
C ARG A 223 -3.99 -20.60 -16.94
N GLY A 224 -3.52 -21.85 -16.94
CA GLY A 224 -4.12 -22.94 -17.72
C GLY A 224 -5.46 -23.45 -17.18
N LYS A 225 -5.72 -23.32 -15.87
CA LYS A 225 -7.00 -23.71 -15.24
C LYS A 225 -8.10 -22.65 -15.30
N LEU A 226 -7.74 -21.42 -15.68
CA LEU A 226 -8.65 -20.28 -15.86
C LEU A 226 -9.24 -20.19 -17.28
N LYS A 227 -8.92 -21.14 -18.16
CA LYS A 227 -9.51 -21.31 -19.50
C LYS A 227 -10.43 -22.52 -19.52
#